data_AF-A0A090UVE2-F1
#
_entry.id   AF-A0A090UVE2-F1
#
_cell.length_a   1.000
_cell.length_b   1.000
_cell.length_c   1.000
_cell.angle_alpha   90.00
_cell.angle_beta   90.00
_cell.angle_gamma   90.00
#
_symmetry.space_group_name_H-M   'P 1'
#
loop_
_entity.id
_entity.type
_entity.pdbx_description
1 polymer ?
#
loop_
_entity_poly.entity_id
_entity_poly.type
_entity_poly.pdbx_seq_one_letter_code
_entity_poly.pdbx_strand_id
1 'polypeptide(L)'
;MSDKHPGPLVVEGKLTDAERMKRESNYLRGTIAEDLNDGLTGGFKGDNFLLIRFHGMYQQDDRDIRAERAEQKLEPRHAMMLRCRLPGGIITPAQWQAIDKFAEEKTIYGSIRLTNRQTFQYHGILKKNVKPAHQMLHEVGLDALATANDMNRNVLCTSNPIESELHAEAYEWAKKLSEHLLPRTRAYAEIWHDAEKVATTDEEPILGQTYLPRKFKTTVVIPPQNDVDLHANDMNFIAIAENGKLIGFNLLVGGGLSIEHGNKKTYARTASEFGFLPLEHTLAVAEAVVTTQRDWGNRTDRKNAKTKYTLERVGVETFKAEVERRAGMKFEPVRPYEFTGRGDRIGWVKGIDNKWHLTLFIENGRILDYPDRPLKTGLLEIAKIHKGDFRLTANQNLIVAGVPESEKAKIEKLARSHGLMDAVKPQRENSMACVAFPTCPLAMAEAERFLPSFVDKVEAIMEKHGVGDDHIVMRVTGCPNGCGRALLAEMGLVGKAPGRYNLHLGGNRMGTRIPRMYRENITESEILDSIDVLVGRWSKEREAGEGFGDFTVRTGIIRPVLDPARDFWE
;
A
#
# COMPACT_ATOMS: atom_id res chain seq x y z
N MET A 1 0.92 5.77 -34.64
CA MET A 1 0.60 4.38 -34.26
C MET A 1 1.84 3.56 -34.57
N SER A 2 2.69 3.26 -33.59
CA SER A 2 3.81 2.34 -33.84
C SER A 2 3.40 0.95 -33.39
N ASP A 3 3.55 -0.03 -34.28
CA ASP A 3 3.40 -1.48 -34.08
C ASP A 3 4.35 -2.04 -33.00
N LYS A 4 4.35 -1.49 -31.79
CA LYS A 4 5.40 -1.79 -30.80
C LYS A 4 5.16 -3.03 -29.95
N HIS A 5 3.97 -3.64 -29.91
CA HIS A 5 3.70 -4.77 -29.00
C HIS A 5 2.78 -5.85 -29.60
N PRO A 6 3.33 -6.94 -30.15
CA PRO A 6 2.55 -8.08 -30.62
C PRO A 6 2.82 -9.35 -29.80
N GLY A 7 3.26 -9.24 -28.53
CA GLY A 7 3.45 -10.42 -27.69
C GLY A 7 2.13 -11.18 -27.51
N PRO A 8 2.17 -12.48 -27.20
CA PRO A 8 0.96 -13.30 -27.18
C PRO A 8 -0.01 -12.80 -26.10
N LEU A 9 -1.32 -12.86 -26.38
CA LEU A 9 -2.35 -12.48 -25.41
C LEU A 9 -2.25 -13.35 -24.15
N VAL A 10 -2.08 -14.66 -24.33
CA VAL A 10 -1.89 -15.65 -23.27
C VAL A 10 -0.48 -16.23 -23.35
N VAL A 11 0.21 -16.33 -22.22
CA VAL A 11 1.54 -16.94 -22.16
C VAL A 11 1.42 -18.43 -21.88
N GLU A 12 1.81 -19.26 -22.84
CA GLU A 12 1.82 -20.72 -22.71
C GLU A 12 3.10 -21.22 -22.00
N GLY A 13 3.00 -22.40 -21.37
CA GLY A 13 4.12 -23.09 -20.74
C GLY A 13 3.76 -23.74 -19.40
N LYS A 14 4.76 -24.30 -18.72
CA LYS A 14 4.59 -24.92 -17.41
C LYS A 14 4.15 -23.88 -16.38
N LEU A 15 3.00 -24.10 -15.77
CA LEU A 15 2.47 -23.21 -14.73
C LEU A 15 3.33 -23.29 -13.46
N THR A 16 3.37 -22.17 -12.72
CA THR A 16 4.04 -22.15 -11.41
C THR A 16 3.30 -23.03 -10.40
N ASP A 17 4.03 -23.54 -9.40
CA ASP A 17 3.44 -24.39 -8.35
C ASP A 17 2.31 -23.69 -7.58
N ALA A 18 2.33 -22.36 -7.51
CA ALA A 18 1.25 -21.58 -6.92
C ALA A 18 -0.10 -21.79 -7.65
N GLU A 19 -0.10 -22.06 -8.95
CA GLU A 19 -1.34 -22.37 -9.70
C GLU A 19 -1.89 -23.75 -9.34
N ARG A 20 -1.01 -24.74 -9.15
CA ARG A 20 -1.36 -26.07 -8.64
C ARG A 20 -2.02 -25.94 -7.27
N MET A 21 -1.34 -25.30 -6.33
CA MET A 21 -1.82 -25.09 -4.96
C MET A 21 -3.20 -24.42 -4.93
N LYS A 22 -3.43 -23.37 -5.74
CA LYS A 22 -4.75 -22.70 -5.80
C LYS A 22 -5.85 -23.64 -6.28
N ARG A 23 -5.61 -24.39 -7.36
CA ARG A 23 -6.57 -25.34 -7.92
C ARG A 23 -6.90 -26.47 -6.94
N GLU A 24 -5.89 -27.01 -6.27
CA GLU A 24 -6.02 -28.15 -5.34
C GLU A 24 -6.52 -27.75 -3.94
N SER A 25 -6.52 -26.46 -3.62
CA SER A 25 -6.97 -25.95 -2.32
C SER A 25 -8.47 -26.03 -2.06
N ASN A 26 -9.29 -26.43 -3.04
CA ASN A 26 -10.75 -26.40 -2.94
C ASN A 26 -11.27 -25.03 -2.49
N TYR A 27 -11.03 -24.01 -3.33
CA TYR A 27 -11.41 -22.62 -3.08
C TYR A 27 -10.83 -22.07 -1.77
N LEU A 28 -9.52 -22.25 -1.59
CA LEU A 28 -8.72 -21.73 -0.49
C LEU A 28 -8.85 -22.47 0.85
N ARG A 29 -9.60 -23.57 0.94
CA ARG A 29 -9.68 -24.35 2.19
C ARG A 29 -8.34 -25.00 2.57
N GLY A 30 -7.75 -25.72 1.62
CA GLY A 30 -6.58 -26.58 1.84
C GLY A 30 -6.79 -27.49 3.06
N THR A 31 -5.76 -27.58 3.90
CA THR A 31 -5.80 -28.27 5.20
C THR A 31 -5.61 -27.29 6.36
N ILE A 32 -5.96 -26.01 6.17
CA ILE A 32 -5.70 -24.95 7.17
C ILE A 32 -6.37 -25.29 8.51
N ALA A 33 -7.62 -25.75 8.49
CA ALA A 33 -8.36 -26.05 9.71
C ALA A 33 -7.73 -27.19 10.53
N GLU A 34 -7.17 -28.19 9.87
CA GLU A 34 -6.43 -29.30 10.50
C GLU A 34 -5.11 -28.77 11.09
N ASP A 35 -4.38 -27.98 10.30
CA ASP A 35 -3.08 -27.41 10.69
C ASP A 35 -3.20 -26.48 11.90
N LEU A 36 -4.30 -25.73 12.07
CA LEU A 36 -4.53 -24.89 13.26
C LEU A 36 -4.46 -25.66 14.59
N ASN A 37 -4.78 -26.97 14.58
CA ASN A 37 -4.74 -27.83 15.76
C ASN A 37 -3.41 -28.58 15.91
N ASP A 38 -2.48 -28.44 14.96
CA ASP A 38 -1.13 -29.01 15.06
C ASP A 38 -0.26 -28.19 16.01
N GLY A 39 -0.01 -28.75 17.19
CA GLY A 39 0.84 -28.17 18.24
C GLY A 39 2.34 -28.43 18.10
N LEU A 40 2.79 -29.13 17.05
CA LEU A 40 4.21 -29.47 16.86
C LEU A 40 5.07 -28.29 16.41
N THR A 41 4.48 -27.26 15.81
CA THR A 41 5.18 -26.05 15.33
C THR A 41 4.33 -24.80 15.51
N GLY A 42 4.97 -23.67 15.76
CA GLY A 42 4.32 -22.36 15.74
C GLY A 42 3.87 -21.87 14.35
N GLY A 43 4.24 -22.58 13.27
CA GLY A 43 3.94 -22.22 11.88
C GLY A 43 2.90 -23.11 11.18
N PHE A 44 2.70 -22.85 9.89
CA PHE A 44 1.90 -23.63 8.95
C PHE A 44 2.82 -24.45 8.02
N LYS A 45 2.38 -25.64 7.64
CA LYS A 45 3.16 -26.58 6.83
C LYS A 45 2.71 -26.61 5.37
N GLY A 46 3.61 -27.02 4.48
CA GLY A 46 3.30 -27.24 3.05
C GLY A 46 2.62 -26.06 2.38
N ASP A 47 1.53 -26.33 1.65
CA ASP A 47 0.77 -25.33 0.90
C ASP A 47 0.08 -24.30 1.83
N ASN A 48 -0.20 -24.64 3.09
CA ASN A 48 -0.86 -23.73 4.03
C ASN A 48 -0.06 -22.44 4.27
N PHE A 49 1.27 -22.50 4.25
CA PHE A 49 2.14 -21.31 4.35
C PHE A 49 1.81 -20.25 3.28
N LEU A 50 1.39 -20.67 2.08
CA LEU A 50 0.95 -19.80 1.00
C LEU A 50 -0.56 -19.55 1.01
N LEU A 51 -1.38 -20.53 1.41
CA LEU A 51 -2.84 -20.40 1.42
C LEU A 51 -3.37 -19.43 2.48
N ILE A 52 -2.75 -19.37 3.67
CA ILE A 52 -3.14 -18.39 4.70
C ILE A 52 -3.02 -16.94 4.21
N ARG A 53 -2.22 -16.70 3.16
CA ARG A 53 -2.11 -15.38 2.53
C ARG A 53 -3.37 -14.99 1.76
N PHE A 54 -4.25 -15.90 1.37
CA PHE A 54 -5.55 -15.53 0.82
C PHE A 54 -6.55 -15.10 1.92
N HIS A 55 -6.29 -15.53 3.16
CA HIS A 55 -7.03 -15.17 4.37
C HIS A 55 -6.35 -14.01 5.13
N GLY A 56 -5.54 -13.22 4.42
CA GLY A 56 -4.97 -11.98 4.95
C GLY A 56 -3.78 -12.11 5.88
N MET A 57 -3.17 -13.29 5.95
CA MET A 57 -2.04 -13.54 6.84
C MET A 57 -0.72 -13.75 6.14
N TYR A 58 0.38 -13.46 6.83
CA TYR A 58 1.70 -14.00 6.49
C TYR A 58 2.29 -14.64 7.73
N GLN A 59 2.72 -15.89 7.62
CA GLN A 59 3.66 -16.43 8.58
C GLN A 59 4.99 -15.70 8.43
N GLN A 60 5.49 -15.26 9.57
CA GLN A 60 6.73 -14.56 9.79
C GLN A 60 7.47 -15.23 10.93
N ASP A 61 8.62 -14.69 11.26
CA ASP A 61 9.37 -15.00 12.45
C ASP A 61 10.17 -13.76 12.86
N ASP A 62 10.59 -13.72 14.12
CA ASP A 62 11.47 -12.67 14.60
C ASP A 62 12.91 -12.94 14.15
N ARG A 63 13.39 -12.14 13.21
CA ARG A 63 14.71 -12.28 12.62
C ARG A 63 15.84 -11.80 13.52
N ASP A 64 15.56 -11.02 14.56
CA ASP A 64 16.58 -10.54 15.49
C ASP A 64 17.07 -11.68 16.40
N ILE A 65 16.17 -12.58 16.82
CA ILE A 65 16.50 -13.73 17.69
C ILE A 65 16.68 -15.05 16.93
N ARG A 66 16.58 -15.04 15.59
CA ARG A 66 16.61 -16.27 14.78
C ARG A 66 17.93 -17.04 14.94
N ALA A 67 19.06 -16.33 14.96
CA ALA A 67 20.38 -16.94 15.09
C ALA A 67 20.55 -17.63 16.46
N GLU A 68 20.20 -16.92 17.54
CA GLU A 68 20.23 -17.43 18.91
C GLU A 68 19.37 -18.71 19.06
N ARG A 69 18.16 -18.70 18.49
CA ARG A 69 17.26 -19.87 18.53
C ARG A 69 17.83 -21.06 17.76
N ALA A 70 18.46 -20.81 16.62
CA ALA A 70 19.09 -21.87 15.83
C ALA A 70 20.27 -22.53 16.58
N GLU A 71 21.07 -21.75 17.32
CA GLU A 71 22.13 -22.27 18.19
C GLU A 71 21.58 -23.16 19.32
N GLN A 72 20.40 -22.79 19.84
CA GLN A 72 19.65 -23.59 20.83
C GLN A 72 18.88 -24.78 20.22
N LYS A 73 19.01 -25.01 18.89
CA LYS A 73 18.26 -26.03 18.13
C LYS A 73 16.73 -25.88 18.23
N LEU A 74 16.26 -24.66 18.45
CA LEU A 74 14.84 -24.31 18.45
C LEU A 74 14.41 -23.88 17.04
N GLU A 75 13.14 -24.14 16.69
CA GLU A 75 12.55 -23.57 15.47
C GLU A 75 12.52 -22.02 15.56
N PRO A 76 12.50 -21.31 14.42
CA PRO A 76 12.26 -19.87 14.42
C PRO A 76 10.99 -19.54 15.21
N ARG A 77 10.95 -18.37 15.88
CA ARG A 77 9.78 -17.96 16.65
C ARG A 77 8.66 -17.53 15.70
N HIS A 78 7.96 -18.52 15.14
CA HIS A 78 6.91 -18.30 14.17
C HIS A 78 5.74 -17.53 14.78
N ALA A 79 5.27 -16.55 14.02
CA ALA A 79 4.06 -15.80 14.32
C ALA A 79 3.48 -15.24 13.03
N MET A 80 2.21 -14.86 13.09
CA MET A 80 1.46 -14.36 11.94
C MET A 80 1.36 -12.86 12.02
N MET A 81 1.59 -12.21 10.88
CA MET A 81 1.02 -10.90 10.62
C MET A 81 -0.35 -11.09 10.01
N LEU A 82 -1.34 -10.34 10.51
CA LEU A 82 -2.68 -10.24 9.95
C LEU A 82 -2.88 -8.84 9.39
N ARG A 83 -3.52 -8.73 8.23
CA ARG A 83 -3.89 -7.44 7.63
C ARG A 83 -5.41 -7.40 7.38
N CYS A 84 -6.04 -6.31 7.78
CA CYS A 84 -7.46 -6.08 7.58
C CYS A 84 -7.79 -5.59 6.16
N ARG A 85 -8.98 -5.89 5.67
CA ARG A 85 -9.62 -5.24 4.54
C ARG A 85 -10.40 -4.05 5.09
N LEU A 86 -10.15 -2.86 4.54
CA LEU A 86 -10.65 -1.59 5.06
C LEU A 86 -10.72 -0.56 3.92
N PRO A 87 -11.68 -0.67 2.98
CA PRO A 87 -11.71 0.20 1.80
C PRO A 87 -11.69 1.67 2.20
N GLY A 88 -10.85 2.48 1.54
CA GLY A 88 -10.65 3.90 1.87
C GLY A 88 -10.04 4.20 3.24
N GLY A 89 -9.72 3.19 4.05
CA GLY A 89 -9.13 3.35 5.38
C GLY A 89 -10.08 3.84 6.46
N ILE A 90 -11.39 3.84 6.23
CA ILE A 90 -12.37 4.30 7.21
C ILE A 90 -12.61 3.21 8.25
N ILE A 91 -12.39 3.55 9.53
CA ILE A 91 -12.63 2.68 10.68
C ILE A 91 -13.40 3.44 11.76
N THR A 92 -14.37 2.79 12.37
CA THR A 92 -15.17 3.40 13.45
C THR A 92 -14.41 3.39 14.78
N PRO A 93 -14.73 4.28 15.74
CA PRO A 93 -14.12 4.25 17.07
C PRO A 93 -14.37 2.95 17.85
N ALA A 94 -15.50 2.26 17.62
CA ALA A 94 -15.78 0.96 18.22
C ALA A 94 -14.87 -0.14 17.65
N GLN A 95 -14.69 -0.17 16.33
CA GLN A 95 -13.72 -1.04 15.68
C GLN A 95 -12.29 -0.74 16.17
N TRP A 96 -11.93 0.54 16.33
CA TRP A 96 -10.64 0.95 16.87
C TRP A 96 -10.37 0.36 18.26
N GLN A 97 -11.33 0.48 19.19
CA GLN A 97 -11.21 -0.06 20.55
C GLN A 97 -11.01 -1.59 20.54
N ALA A 98 -11.72 -2.31 19.69
CA ALA A 98 -11.55 -3.76 19.57
C ALA A 98 -10.16 -4.12 19.03
N ILE A 99 -9.69 -3.40 18.00
CA ILE A 99 -8.38 -3.70 17.42
C ILE A 99 -7.23 -3.34 18.36
N ASP A 100 -7.38 -2.29 19.16
CA ASP A 100 -6.44 -1.85 20.17
C ASP A 100 -6.27 -2.88 21.29
N LYS A 101 -7.39 -3.38 21.81
CA LYS A 101 -7.42 -4.43 22.83
C LYS A 101 -6.75 -5.71 22.33
N PHE A 102 -7.05 -6.13 21.10
CA PHE A 102 -6.45 -7.34 20.55
C PHE A 102 -4.93 -7.19 20.34
N ALA A 103 -4.46 -6.02 19.90
CA ALA A 103 -3.04 -5.73 19.74
C ALA A 103 -2.29 -5.98 21.06
N GLU A 104 -2.82 -5.42 22.15
CA GLU A 104 -2.27 -5.51 23.50
C GLU A 104 -2.24 -6.96 24.02
N GLU A 105 -3.38 -7.65 23.97
CA GLU A 105 -3.57 -8.90 24.69
C GLU A 105 -3.07 -10.13 23.94
N LYS A 106 -3.03 -10.10 22.60
CA LYS A 106 -2.93 -11.31 21.76
C LYS A 106 -1.77 -11.29 20.76
N THR A 107 -0.95 -10.25 20.75
CA THR A 107 0.20 -10.12 19.84
C THR A 107 1.52 -9.95 20.60
N ILE A 108 2.64 -10.42 20.02
CA ILE A 108 3.97 -10.30 20.63
C ILE A 108 4.41 -8.82 20.74
N TYR A 109 4.07 -8.00 19.74
CA TYR A 109 4.61 -6.64 19.63
C TYR A 109 3.73 -5.56 20.27
N GLY A 110 2.48 -5.87 20.67
CA GLY A 110 1.54 -4.89 21.26
C GLY A 110 1.06 -3.78 20.31
N SER A 111 1.69 -3.62 19.14
CA SER A 111 1.49 -2.48 18.26
C SER A 111 0.37 -2.66 17.23
N ILE A 112 -0.23 -1.55 16.82
CA ILE A 112 -0.99 -1.44 15.56
C ILE A 112 -0.08 -0.78 14.52
N ARG A 113 0.03 -1.38 13.32
CA ARG A 113 0.81 -0.79 12.21
C ARG A 113 -0.12 -0.31 11.10
N LEU A 114 -0.32 1.00 10.98
CA LEU A 114 -1.02 1.61 9.86
C LEU A 114 -0.19 1.42 8.60
N THR A 115 -0.79 1.01 7.49
CA THR A 115 -0.06 0.72 6.24
C THR A 115 -0.28 1.80 5.20
N ASN A 116 0.61 1.89 4.22
CA ASN A 116 0.44 2.77 3.06
C ASN A 116 -0.60 2.29 2.04
N ARG A 117 -1.46 1.37 2.46
CA ARG A 117 -2.67 0.95 1.76
C ARG A 117 -3.92 1.14 2.62
N GLN A 118 -3.91 2.12 3.53
CA GLN A 118 -5.09 2.55 4.27
C GLN A 118 -5.74 1.40 5.05
N THR A 119 -4.92 0.61 5.71
CA THR A 119 -5.37 -0.49 6.57
C THR A 119 -4.34 -0.72 7.67
N PHE A 120 -4.66 -1.50 8.68
CA PHE A 120 -3.74 -1.85 9.75
C PHE A 120 -3.18 -3.28 9.60
N GLN A 121 -2.09 -3.51 10.32
CA GLN A 121 -1.51 -4.83 10.52
C GLN A 121 -1.24 -5.08 11.99
N TYR A 122 -1.53 -6.31 12.41
CA TYR A 122 -0.92 -6.88 13.62
C TYR A 122 0.35 -7.62 13.24
N HIS A 123 1.34 -7.60 14.12
CA HIS A 123 2.52 -8.44 13.99
C HIS A 123 2.61 -9.31 15.24
N GLY A 124 3.06 -10.57 15.09
CA GLY A 124 3.32 -11.42 16.25
C GLY A 124 2.09 -12.13 16.80
N ILE A 125 1.07 -12.44 15.98
CA ILE A 125 -0.04 -13.29 16.41
C ILE A 125 0.44 -14.74 16.45
N LEU A 126 0.47 -15.38 17.61
CA LEU A 126 0.79 -16.81 17.71
C LEU A 126 -0.32 -17.67 17.08
N LYS A 127 0.01 -18.87 16.59
CA LYS A 127 -0.92 -19.76 15.87
C LYS A 127 -2.25 -19.98 16.58
N LYS A 128 -2.21 -20.24 17.89
CA LYS A 128 -3.40 -20.38 18.75
C LYS A 128 -4.34 -19.16 18.77
N ASN A 129 -3.81 -17.97 18.49
CA ASN A 129 -4.56 -16.71 18.50
C ASN A 129 -5.03 -16.27 17.10
N VAL A 130 -4.68 -17.02 16.04
CA VAL A 130 -5.07 -16.66 14.67
C VAL A 130 -6.58 -16.68 14.48
N LYS A 131 -7.25 -17.78 14.88
CA LYS A 131 -8.70 -17.88 14.76
C LYS A 131 -9.43 -16.83 15.62
N PRO A 132 -9.06 -16.62 16.91
CA PRO A 132 -9.57 -15.51 17.70
C PRO A 132 -9.40 -14.13 17.04
N ALA A 133 -8.31 -13.88 16.30
CA ALA A 133 -8.12 -12.62 15.59
C ALA A 133 -9.20 -12.40 14.52
N HIS A 134 -9.53 -13.44 13.76
CA HIS A 134 -10.54 -13.35 12.70
C HIS A 134 -11.96 -13.25 13.29
N GLN A 135 -12.25 -13.95 14.40
CA GLN A 135 -13.51 -13.83 15.12
C GLN A 135 -13.71 -12.41 15.67
N MET A 136 -12.68 -11.83 16.30
CA MET A 136 -12.72 -10.44 16.77
C MET A 136 -13.01 -9.46 15.64
N LEU A 137 -12.34 -9.60 14.48
CA LEU A 137 -12.63 -8.76 13.32
C LEU A 137 -14.10 -8.89 12.90
N HIS A 138 -14.62 -10.12 12.81
CA HIS A 138 -15.99 -10.39 12.41
C HIS A 138 -17.03 -9.78 13.37
N GLU A 139 -16.80 -9.89 14.68
CA GLU A 139 -17.66 -9.32 15.74
C GLU A 139 -17.85 -7.80 15.60
N VAL A 140 -16.86 -7.09 15.05
CA VAL A 140 -16.93 -5.63 14.81
C VAL A 140 -17.18 -5.27 13.34
N GLY A 141 -17.60 -6.24 12.51
CA GLY A 141 -17.94 -6.01 11.10
C GLY A 141 -16.73 -5.76 10.19
N LEU A 142 -15.56 -6.30 10.55
CA LEU A 142 -14.34 -6.28 9.76
C LEU A 142 -13.97 -7.69 9.25
N ASP A 143 -13.11 -7.75 8.23
CA ASP A 143 -12.54 -9.00 7.74
C ASP A 143 -11.09 -8.82 7.27
N ALA A 144 -10.35 -9.92 7.18
CA ALA A 144 -9.01 -9.99 6.62
C ALA A 144 -8.98 -10.70 5.26
N LEU A 145 -10.15 -11.07 4.72
CA LEU A 145 -10.25 -11.81 3.47
C LEU A 145 -9.65 -11.00 2.34
N ALA A 146 -8.91 -11.67 1.48
CA ALA A 146 -8.34 -11.08 0.27
C ALA A 146 -7.25 -10.01 0.47
N THR A 147 -6.69 -9.81 1.67
CA THR A 147 -5.73 -8.70 1.86
C THR A 147 -4.28 -9.03 1.47
N ALA A 148 -4.05 -10.26 1.00
CA ALA A 148 -2.75 -10.80 0.62
C ALA A 148 -2.82 -11.78 -0.58
N ASN A 149 -1.73 -12.46 -0.94
CA ASN A 149 -1.56 -13.29 -2.15
C ASN A 149 -2.15 -12.83 -3.51
N ASP A 150 -2.76 -13.70 -4.33
CA ASP A 150 -3.09 -13.42 -5.74
C ASP A 150 -4.56 -13.03 -5.94
N MET A 151 -4.91 -11.89 -5.35
CA MET A 151 -6.26 -11.31 -5.36
C MET A 151 -6.22 -9.79 -5.27
N ASN A 152 -7.38 -9.14 -5.36
CA ASN A 152 -7.52 -7.72 -5.14
C ASN A 152 -7.06 -7.34 -3.73
N ARG A 153 -6.31 -6.25 -3.58
CA ARG A 153 -5.89 -5.69 -2.30
C ARG A 153 -6.90 -4.67 -1.81
N ASN A 154 -6.67 -4.16 -0.60
CA ASN A 154 -7.43 -3.03 -0.07
C ASN A 154 -7.52 -1.91 -1.12
N VAL A 155 -8.74 -1.48 -1.43
CA VAL A 155 -9.01 -0.43 -2.40
C VAL A 155 -8.79 0.91 -1.71
N LEU A 156 -7.91 1.73 -2.27
CA LEU A 156 -7.61 3.04 -1.68
C LEU A 156 -8.64 4.07 -2.11
N CYS A 157 -8.86 5.08 -1.29
CA CYS A 157 -9.62 6.29 -1.61
C CYS A 157 -8.88 7.49 -1.04
N THR A 158 -8.75 8.60 -1.75
CA THR A 158 -8.16 9.83 -1.20
C THR A 158 -8.77 10.17 0.16
N SER A 159 -7.94 10.32 1.21
CA SER A 159 -8.41 10.26 2.61
C SER A 159 -9.04 11.54 3.15
N ASN A 160 -8.64 12.69 2.60
CA ASN A 160 -9.01 14.02 3.13
C ASN A 160 -9.17 15.08 2.03
N PRO A 161 -10.11 14.88 1.08
CA PRO A 161 -10.43 15.95 0.14
C PRO A 161 -11.16 17.06 0.91
N ILE A 162 -10.91 18.32 0.53
CA ILE A 162 -11.63 19.48 1.08
C ILE A 162 -13.14 19.32 0.83
N GLU A 163 -13.49 18.71 -0.30
CA GLU A 163 -14.86 18.44 -0.73
C GLU A 163 -15.42 17.18 -0.08
N SER A 164 -15.94 17.31 1.15
CA SER A 164 -16.50 16.22 1.95
C SER A 164 -17.62 15.43 1.24
N GLU A 165 -18.40 16.06 0.36
CA GLU A 165 -19.46 15.37 -0.40
C GLU A 165 -18.87 14.45 -1.47
N LEU A 166 -17.92 14.96 -2.26
CA LEU A 166 -17.20 14.18 -3.25
C LEU A 166 -16.43 13.02 -2.59
N HIS A 167 -15.86 13.25 -1.40
CA HIS A 167 -15.26 12.18 -0.60
C HIS A 167 -16.23 11.04 -0.34
N ALA A 168 -17.45 11.36 0.11
CA ALA A 168 -18.44 10.35 0.48
C ALA A 168 -18.83 9.51 -0.74
N GLU A 169 -19.09 10.14 -1.89
CA GLU A 169 -19.41 9.45 -3.13
C GLU A 169 -18.23 8.58 -3.62
N ALA A 170 -17.00 9.11 -3.61
CA ALA A 170 -15.80 8.38 -4.00
C ALA A 170 -15.50 7.20 -3.07
N TYR A 171 -15.68 7.37 -1.75
CA TYR A 171 -15.54 6.31 -0.76
C TYR A 171 -16.56 5.20 -0.99
N GLU A 172 -17.82 5.53 -1.24
CA GLU A 172 -18.85 4.53 -1.56
C GLU A 172 -18.50 3.74 -2.82
N TRP A 173 -17.91 4.38 -3.84
CA TRP A 173 -17.38 3.66 -4.99
C TRP A 173 -16.17 2.78 -4.66
N ALA A 174 -15.23 3.24 -3.83
CA ALA A 174 -14.11 2.42 -3.36
C ALA A 174 -14.60 1.18 -2.59
N LYS A 175 -15.66 1.33 -1.79
CA LYS A 175 -16.33 0.23 -1.07
C LYS A 175 -17.01 -0.74 -2.04
N LYS A 176 -17.83 -0.25 -2.97
CA LYS A 176 -18.47 -1.08 -4.01
C LYS A 176 -17.43 -1.85 -4.84
N LEU A 177 -16.32 -1.22 -5.23
CA LEU A 177 -15.21 -1.86 -5.94
C LEU A 177 -14.53 -2.94 -5.08
N SER A 178 -14.35 -2.68 -3.78
CA SER A 178 -13.78 -3.65 -2.84
C SER A 178 -14.67 -4.88 -2.70
N GLU A 179 -15.98 -4.68 -2.53
CA GLU A 179 -16.99 -5.73 -2.39
C GLU A 179 -17.19 -6.52 -3.70
N HIS A 180 -17.27 -5.84 -4.85
CA HIS A 180 -17.45 -6.48 -6.15
C HIS A 180 -16.31 -7.45 -6.49
N LEU A 181 -15.08 -7.14 -6.05
CA LEU A 181 -13.88 -7.92 -6.32
C LEU A 181 -13.50 -8.89 -5.19
N LEU A 182 -14.37 -9.09 -4.19
CA LEU A 182 -14.17 -10.12 -3.17
C LEU A 182 -14.25 -11.52 -3.79
N PRO A 183 -13.45 -12.48 -3.30
CA PRO A 183 -13.64 -13.88 -3.65
C PRO A 183 -14.98 -14.38 -3.10
N ARG A 184 -15.71 -15.17 -3.88
CA ARG A 184 -17.00 -15.78 -3.52
C ARG A 184 -16.84 -17.16 -2.87
N THR A 185 -15.71 -17.40 -2.20
CA THR A 185 -15.45 -18.62 -1.43
C THR A 185 -16.13 -18.59 -0.05
N ARG A 186 -16.59 -19.76 0.40
CA ARG A 186 -17.05 -19.95 1.79
C ARG A 186 -15.94 -20.33 2.76
N ALA A 187 -14.73 -20.64 2.27
CA ALA A 187 -13.60 -21.14 3.07
C ALA A 187 -13.29 -20.24 4.27
N TYR A 188 -13.39 -18.91 4.11
CA TYR A 188 -13.10 -17.97 5.18
C TYR A 188 -14.09 -18.12 6.35
N ALA A 189 -15.39 -18.22 6.07
CA ALA A 189 -16.40 -18.42 7.11
C ALA A 189 -16.29 -19.80 7.78
N GLU A 190 -16.04 -20.84 6.99
CA GLU A 190 -15.90 -22.21 7.49
C GLU A 190 -14.67 -22.38 8.41
N ILE A 191 -13.51 -21.81 8.04
CA ILE A 191 -12.28 -21.98 8.81
C ILE A 191 -12.29 -21.08 10.06
N TRP A 192 -12.70 -19.81 9.90
CA TRP A 192 -12.47 -18.77 10.90
C TRP A 192 -13.69 -18.44 11.75
N HIS A 193 -14.90 -18.73 11.29
CA HIS A 193 -16.16 -18.37 11.96
C HIS A 193 -17.01 -19.58 12.35
N ASP A 194 -16.48 -20.81 12.21
CA ASP A 194 -17.18 -22.05 12.55
C ASP A 194 -18.52 -22.22 11.80
N ALA A 195 -18.65 -21.59 10.63
CA ALA A 195 -19.84 -21.74 9.80
C ALA A 195 -19.96 -23.18 9.26
N GLU A 196 -21.18 -23.72 9.25
CA GLU A 196 -21.41 -25.07 8.74
C GLU A 196 -21.00 -25.19 7.26
N LYS A 197 -20.27 -26.26 6.98
CA LYS A 197 -19.93 -26.65 5.62
C LYS A 197 -21.19 -27.14 4.93
N VAL A 198 -21.57 -26.48 3.85
CA VAL A 198 -22.68 -26.89 2.99
C VAL A 198 -22.15 -27.78 1.86
N ALA A 199 -23.00 -28.68 1.36
CA ALA A 199 -22.64 -29.61 0.29
C ALA A 199 -22.55 -28.96 -1.11
N THR A 200 -22.81 -27.66 -1.24
CA THR A 200 -22.75 -26.94 -2.52
C THR A 200 -21.30 -26.70 -2.95
N THR A 201 -21.03 -26.83 -4.25
CA THR A 201 -19.71 -26.48 -4.81
C THR A 201 -19.60 -24.96 -4.90
N ASP A 202 -18.51 -24.39 -4.38
CA ASP A 202 -18.24 -22.96 -4.54
C ASP A 202 -17.96 -22.63 -6.02
N GLU A 203 -18.35 -21.42 -6.44
CA GLU A 203 -18.03 -20.87 -7.75
C GLU A 203 -17.37 -19.48 -7.60
N GLU A 204 -16.32 -19.22 -8.39
CA GLU A 204 -15.60 -17.94 -8.42
C GLU A 204 -15.76 -17.26 -9.79
N PRO A 205 -16.85 -16.49 -10.02
CA PRO A 205 -17.20 -16.02 -11.36
C PRO A 205 -16.20 -14.99 -11.93
N ILE A 206 -15.68 -14.12 -11.06
CA ILE A 206 -14.74 -13.07 -11.47
C ILE A 206 -13.30 -13.58 -11.43
N LEU A 207 -12.89 -14.21 -10.33
CA LEU A 207 -11.49 -14.58 -10.09
C LEU A 207 -11.12 -15.93 -10.71
N GLY A 208 -12.10 -16.79 -11.01
CA GLY A 208 -11.90 -18.15 -11.50
C GLY A 208 -11.29 -19.08 -10.44
N GLN A 209 -11.25 -20.38 -10.76
CA GLN A 209 -10.76 -21.43 -9.85
C GLN A 209 -9.31 -21.22 -9.37
N THR A 210 -8.48 -20.53 -10.16
CA THR A 210 -7.07 -20.25 -9.83
C THR A 210 -6.83 -18.81 -9.45
N TYR A 211 -7.87 -18.04 -9.11
CA TYR A 211 -7.77 -16.63 -8.74
C TYR A 211 -6.92 -15.82 -9.75
N LEU A 212 -6.30 -14.70 -9.35
CA LEU A 212 -5.45 -13.91 -10.24
C LEU A 212 -4.05 -14.54 -10.40
N PRO A 213 -3.28 -14.17 -11.45
CA PRO A 213 -1.87 -14.55 -11.59
C PRO A 213 -0.98 -13.94 -10.50
N ARG A 214 -1.36 -12.74 -10.03
CA ARG A 214 -0.64 -11.99 -9.00
C ARG A 214 -1.56 -11.02 -8.27
N LYS A 215 -1.10 -10.48 -7.14
CA LYS A 215 -1.77 -9.38 -6.41
C LYS A 215 -2.24 -8.28 -7.35
N PHE A 216 -3.46 -7.79 -7.16
CA PHE A 216 -4.05 -6.69 -7.91
C PHE A 216 -4.38 -5.54 -6.95
N LYS A 217 -4.16 -4.29 -7.36
CA LYS A 217 -4.29 -3.11 -6.50
C LYS A 217 -5.13 -2.06 -7.20
N THR A 218 -6.15 -1.58 -6.49
CA THR A 218 -7.08 -0.58 -7.00
C THR A 218 -7.04 0.70 -6.16
N THR A 219 -7.27 1.85 -6.78
CA THR A 219 -7.49 3.14 -6.10
C THR A 219 -8.66 3.90 -6.71
N VAL A 220 -9.29 4.73 -5.88
CA VAL A 220 -10.13 5.85 -6.25
C VAL A 220 -9.39 7.12 -5.81
N VAL A 221 -9.24 8.08 -6.70
CA VAL A 221 -8.40 9.27 -6.50
C VAL A 221 -9.25 10.51 -6.67
N ILE A 222 -9.11 11.50 -5.79
CA ILE A 222 -9.77 12.80 -5.93
C ILE A 222 -8.70 13.87 -6.20
N PRO A 223 -8.61 14.39 -7.43
CA PRO A 223 -7.76 15.53 -7.74
C PRO A 223 -8.07 16.75 -6.84
N PRO A 224 -7.06 17.58 -6.49
CA PRO A 224 -5.67 17.51 -6.95
C PRO A 224 -4.74 16.65 -6.06
N GLN A 225 -5.29 15.80 -5.20
CA GLN A 225 -4.49 14.97 -4.30
C GLN A 225 -4.17 13.61 -4.95
N ASN A 226 -2.89 13.21 -4.90
CA ASN A 226 -2.44 11.86 -5.28
C ASN A 226 -1.82 11.13 -4.06
N ASP A 227 -2.38 11.35 -2.87
CA ASP A 227 -2.00 10.70 -1.61
C ASP A 227 -1.96 9.16 -1.71
N VAL A 228 -2.89 8.59 -2.49
CA VAL A 228 -2.98 7.15 -2.76
C VAL A 228 -1.88 6.60 -3.69
N ASP A 229 -1.05 7.46 -4.29
CA ASP A 229 0.02 7.12 -5.23
C ASP A 229 -0.47 6.22 -6.37
N LEU A 230 -1.38 6.74 -7.21
CA LEU A 230 -2.10 5.94 -8.20
C LEU A 230 -1.16 5.13 -9.12
N HIS A 231 0.01 5.68 -9.49
CA HIS A 231 0.96 5.00 -10.37
C HIS A 231 1.64 3.77 -9.75
N ALA A 232 1.40 3.48 -8.45
CA ALA A 232 1.81 2.24 -7.79
C ALA A 232 0.79 1.07 -7.92
N ASN A 233 -0.32 1.28 -8.64
CA ASN A 233 -1.49 0.42 -8.64
C ASN A 233 -1.89 -0.04 -10.04
N ASP A 234 -2.56 -1.19 -10.10
CA ASP A 234 -2.96 -1.82 -11.35
C ASP A 234 -4.14 -1.13 -12.01
N MET A 235 -5.07 -0.57 -11.22
CA MET A 235 -6.30 0.06 -11.69
C MET A 235 -6.63 1.28 -10.84
N ASN A 236 -6.92 2.41 -11.48
CA ASN A 236 -7.12 3.67 -10.80
C ASN A 236 -8.30 4.41 -11.41
N PHE A 237 -9.23 4.84 -10.56
CA PHE A 237 -10.39 5.63 -10.93
C PHE A 237 -10.19 7.06 -10.42
N ILE A 238 -9.86 7.99 -11.32
CA ILE A 238 -9.71 9.40 -10.99
C ILE A 238 -11.08 10.06 -11.07
N ALA A 239 -11.59 10.54 -9.94
CA ALA A 239 -12.89 11.18 -9.80
C ALA A 239 -12.99 12.43 -10.69
N ILE A 240 -14.04 12.48 -11.51
CA ILE A 240 -14.44 13.67 -12.25
C ILE A 240 -15.77 14.13 -11.67
N ALA A 241 -15.82 15.38 -11.24
CA ALA A 241 -17.01 15.99 -10.68
C ALA A 241 -17.51 17.16 -11.56
N GLU A 242 -18.82 17.32 -11.62
CA GLU A 242 -19.49 18.51 -12.13
C GLU A 242 -20.42 19.01 -11.03
N ASN A 243 -20.41 20.32 -10.76
CA ASN A 243 -21.24 20.94 -9.70
C ASN A 243 -21.11 20.27 -8.32
N GLY A 244 -19.92 19.78 -7.97
CA GLY A 244 -19.64 19.11 -6.70
C GLY A 244 -20.16 17.67 -6.59
N LYS A 245 -20.69 17.10 -7.69
CA LYS A 245 -21.19 15.72 -7.78
C LYS A 245 -20.34 14.88 -8.70
N LEU A 246 -20.07 13.65 -8.29
CA LEU A 246 -19.30 12.71 -9.08
C LEU A 246 -20.11 12.27 -10.31
N ILE A 247 -19.55 12.44 -11.50
CA ILE A 247 -20.21 12.07 -12.77
C ILE A 247 -19.58 10.87 -13.47
N GLY A 248 -18.34 10.56 -13.12
CA GLY A 248 -17.61 9.45 -13.70
C GLY A 248 -16.14 9.45 -13.29
N PHE A 249 -15.35 8.66 -14.01
CA PHE A 249 -13.94 8.48 -13.72
C PHE A 249 -13.08 8.47 -14.97
N ASN A 250 -11.89 9.07 -14.91
CA ASN A 250 -10.81 8.65 -15.81
C ASN A 250 -10.19 7.35 -15.28
N LEU A 251 -9.98 6.37 -16.16
CA LEU A 251 -9.33 5.11 -15.84
C LEU A 251 -7.84 5.14 -16.20
N LEU A 252 -6.97 4.82 -15.24
CA LEU A 252 -5.55 4.56 -15.48
C LEU A 252 -5.17 3.13 -15.05
N VAL A 253 -4.43 2.41 -15.91
CA VAL A 253 -4.13 0.97 -15.73
C VAL A 253 -2.63 0.66 -15.79
N GLY A 254 -2.19 -0.31 -14.99
CA GLY A 254 -0.89 -0.99 -15.15
C GLY A 254 0.29 -0.37 -14.43
N GLY A 255 0.07 0.38 -13.36
CA GLY A 255 1.14 0.80 -12.46
C GLY A 255 1.70 -0.35 -11.61
N GLY A 256 2.94 -0.23 -11.15
CA GLY A 256 3.49 -1.18 -10.18
C GLY A 256 5.01 -1.10 -9.96
N LEU A 257 5.42 -1.15 -8.70
CA LEU A 257 6.78 -0.74 -8.30
C LEU A 257 7.79 -1.88 -8.07
N SER A 258 7.35 -3.14 -7.98
CA SER A 258 8.26 -4.24 -7.65
C SER A 258 9.29 -4.46 -8.76
N ILE A 259 10.57 -4.55 -8.40
CA ILE A 259 11.67 -5.00 -9.26
C ILE A 259 12.42 -6.16 -8.57
N GLU A 260 13.40 -6.73 -9.25
CA GLU A 260 14.40 -7.64 -8.70
C GLU A 260 15.79 -7.09 -9.02
N HIS A 261 16.66 -7.02 -8.02
CA HIS A 261 18.02 -6.47 -8.18
C HIS A 261 18.79 -7.23 -9.28
N GLY A 262 19.36 -6.48 -10.22
CA GLY A 262 20.12 -7.02 -11.36
C GLY A 262 19.27 -7.66 -12.47
N ASN A 263 17.97 -7.87 -12.26
CA ASN A 263 17.09 -8.46 -13.27
C ASN A 263 16.46 -7.37 -14.15
N LYS A 264 17.13 -7.07 -15.27
CA LYS A 264 16.69 -6.04 -16.22
C LYS A 264 15.34 -6.31 -16.89
N LYS A 265 14.78 -7.53 -16.77
CA LYS A 265 13.42 -7.86 -17.25
C LYS A 265 12.32 -7.34 -16.31
N THR A 266 12.68 -6.91 -15.11
CA THR A 266 11.75 -6.33 -14.13
C THR A 266 11.99 -4.83 -14.01
N TYR A 267 10.94 -4.03 -13.94
CA TYR A 267 11.04 -2.57 -13.90
C TYR A 267 9.83 -1.99 -13.16
N ALA A 268 9.99 -0.86 -12.47
CA ALA A 268 8.82 -0.12 -11.98
C ALA A 268 8.12 0.56 -13.16
N ARG A 269 6.80 0.69 -13.12
CA ARG A 269 6.01 1.29 -14.20
C ARG A 269 4.93 2.19 -13.62
N THR A 270 4.70 3.33 -14.25
CA THR A 270 3.53 4.19 -14.03
C THR A 270 2.29 3.60 -14.71
N ALA A 271 1.09 3.95 -14.23
CA ALA A 271 -0.17 3.61 -14.91
C ALA A 271 -0.38 4.45 -16.19
N SER A 272 -1.04 3.87 -17.19
CA SER A 272 -1.38 4.50 -18.49
C SER A 272 -2.86 4.84 -18.55
N GLU A 273 -3.21 5.98 -19.13
CA GLU A 273 -4.59 6.40 -19.34
C GLU A 273 -5.32 5.52 -20.36
N PHE A 274 -6.56 5.15 -20.06
CA PHE A 274 -7.46 4.46 -20.98
C PHE A 274 -8.53 5.42 -21.53
N GLY A 275 -9.11 6.25 -20.67
CA GLY A 275 -10.15 7.21 -21.03
C GLY A 275 -11.16 7.40 -19.90
N PHE A 276 -12.19 8.19 -20.16
CA PHE A 276 -13.28 8.46 -19.24
C PHE A 276 -14.39 7.39 -19.33
N LEU A 277 -15.04 7.11 -18.20
CA LEU A 277 -16.24 6.30 -18.10
C LEU A 277 -17.31 6.97 -17.21
N PRO A 278 -18.59 6.95 -17.61
CA PRO A 278 -19.71 7.30 -16.73
C PRO A 278 -19.80 6.37 -15.51
N LEU A 279 -20.35 6.89 -14.41
CA LEU A 279 -20.43 6.16 -13.13
C LEU A 279 -21.06 4.77 -13.22
N GLU A 280 -22.13 4.62 -14.01
CA GLU A 280 -22.88 3.36 -14.15
C GLU A 280 -22.04 2.19 -14.66
N HIS A 281 -20.95 2.48 -15.39
CA HIS A 281 -20.06 1.45 -15.93
C HIS A 281 -18.91 1.05 -14.99
N THR A 282 -18.76 1.70 -13.84
CA THR A 282 -17.58 1.54 -12.96
C THR A 282 -17.30 0.08 -12.58
N LEU A 283 -18.31 -0.68 -12.17
CA LEU A 283 -18.12 -2.08 -11.76
C LEU A 283 -17.88 -3.01 -12.96
N ALA A 284 -18.59 -2.79 -14.07
CA ALA A 284 -18.39 -3.55 -15.31
C ALA A 284 -16.98 -3.35 -15.86
N VAL A 285 -16.48 -2.12 -15.86
CA VAL A 285 -15.09 -1.81 -16.25
C VAL A 285 -14.09 -2.42 -15.28
N ALA A 286 -14.33 -2.33 -13.96
CA ALA A 286 -13.45 -2.94 -12.97
C ALA A 286 -13.31 -4.46 -13.17
N GLU A 287 -14.43 -5.14 -13.38
CA GLU A 287 -14.47 -6.57 -13.68
C GLU A 287 -13.79 -6.89 -15.02
N ALA A 288 -14.03 -6.09 -16.06
CA ALA A 288 -13.40 -6.25 -17.36
C ALA A 288 -11.87 -6.17 -17.28
N VAL A 289 -11.32 -5.19 -16.55
CA VAL A 289 -9.87 -5.06 -16.32
C VAL A 289 -9.34 -6.27 -15.54
N VAL A 290 -10.00 -6.65 -14.46
CA VAL A 290 -9.57 -7.75 -13.59
C VAL A 290 -9.61 -9.09 -14.33
N THR A 291 -10.67 -9.37 -15.07
CA THR A 291 -10.80 -10.62 -15.85
C THR A 291 -9.84 -10.64 -17.04
N THR A 292 -9.58 -9.50 -17.69
CA THR A 292 -8.54 -9.42 -18.73
C THR A 292 -7.17 -9.78 -18.14
N GLN A 293 -6.83 -9.19 -16.99
CA GLN A 293 -5.59 -9.54 -16.29
C GLN A 293 -5.57 -11.00 -15.79
N ARG A 294 -6.72 -11.54 -15.36
CA ARG A 294 -6.85 -12.95 -14.95
C ARG A 294 -6.48 -13.89 -16.08
N ASP A 295 -6.95 -13.59 -17.28
CA ASP A 295 -6.83 -14.45 -18.46
C ASP A 295 -5.49 -14.26 -19.17
N TRP A 296 -4.99 -13.03 -19.27
CA TRP A 296 -3.79 -12.69 -20.04
C TRP A 296 -2.52 -12.61 -19.18
N GLY A 297 -2.62 -12.49 -17.86
CA GLY A 297 -1.43 -12.37 -17.01
C GLY A 297 -0.59 -13.66 -17.03
N ASN A 298 0.75 -13.50 -17.07
CA ASN A 298 1.66 -14.62 -17.15
C ASN A 298 1.62 -15.48 -15.87
N ARG A 299 1.21 -16.75 -15.98
CA ARG A 299 1.15 -17.73 -14.88
C ARG A 299 2.33 -18.71 -14.84
N THR A 300 3.22 -18.65 -15.84
CA THR A 300 4.44 -19.48 -15.93
C THR A 300 5.62 -18.83 -15.22
N ASP A 301 5.64 -17.50 -15.10
CA ASP A 301 6.60 -16.75 -14.29
C ASP A 301 5.92 -15.67 -13.43
N ARG A 302 5.93 -15.89 -12.10
CA ARG A 302 5.35 -14.95 -11.12
C ARG A 302 6.02 -13.58 -11.13
N LYS A 303 7.28 -13.47 -11.57
CA LYS A 303 8.01 -12.19 -11.69
C LYS A 303 7.51 -11.36 -12.86
N ASN A 304 6.86 -11.98 -13.84
CA ASN A 304 6.25 -11.36 -15.02
C ASN A 304 4.70 -11.33 -14.96
N ALA A 305 4.10 -11.74 -13.85
CA ALA A 305 2.65 -11.95 -13.73
C ALA A 305 1.80 -10.68 -13.49
N LYS A 306 2.40 -9.52 -13.19
CA LYS A 306 1.67 -8.27 -12.89
C LYS A 306 1.13 -7.60 -14.15
N THR A 307 0.01 -6.89 -14.02
CA THR A 307 -0.66 -6.14 -15.11
C THR A 307 0.28 -5.23 -15.89
N LYS A 308 1.24 -4.59 -15.22
CA LYS A 308 2.27 -3.78 -15.87
C LYS A 308 3.02 -4.52 -16.98
N TYR A 309 3.32 -5.81 -16.80
CA TYR A 309 4.01 -6.60 -17.81
C TYR A 309 3.06 -7.11 -18.89
N THR A 310 1.80 -7.40 -18.51
CA THR A 310 0.75 -7.74 -19.48
C THR A 310 0.54 -6.59 -20.47
N LEU A 311 0.38 -5.35 -19.98
CA LEU A 311 0.24 -4.17 -20.83
C LEU A 311 1.44 -3.97 -21.76
N GLU A 312 2.66 -4.09 -21.24
CA GLU A 312 3.86 -3.93 -22.06
C GLU A 312 4.04 -5.06 -23.09
N ARG A 313 3.48 -6.24 -22.85
CA ARG A 313 3.53 -7.36 -23.78
C ARG A 313 2.52 -7.22 -24.92
N VAL A 314 1.28 -6.86 -24.59
CA VAL A 314 0.15 -6.86 -25.56
C VAL A 314 -0.14 -5.48 -26.16
N GLY A 315 0.38 -4.41 -25.55
CA GLY A 315 0.10 -3.03 -25.92
C GLY A 315 -1.12 -2.45 -25.19
N VAL A 316 -1.07 -1.15 -24.91
CA VAL A 316 -2.14 -0.43 -24.20
C VAL A 316 -3.45 -0.48 -24.97
N GLU A 317 -3.43 -0.20 -26.28
CA GLU A 317 -4.63 -0.20 -27.12
C GLU A 317 -5.30 -1.58 -27.21
N THR A 318 -4.51 -2.66 -27.35
CA THR A 318 -5.03 -4.04 -27.37
C THR A 318 -5.73 -4.39 -26.06
N PHE A 319 -5.12 -4.03 -24.93
CA PHE A 319 -5.71 -4.27 -23.61
C PHE A 319 -6.98 -3.43 -23.42
N LYS A 320 -6.94 -2.15 -23.81
CA LYS A 320 -8.10 -1.26 -23.77
C LYS A 320 -9.27 -1.82 -24.59
N ALA A 321 -9.02 -2.28 -25.81
CA ALA A 321 -10.06 -2.85 -26.68
C ALA A 321 -10.72 -4.09 -26.08
N GLU A 322 -9.97 -4.98 -25.41
CA GLU A 322 -10.54 -6.13 -24.72
C GLU A 322 -11.37 -5.73 -23.50
N VAL A 323 -10.91 -4.74 -22.74
CA VAL A 323 -11.67 -4.20 -21.60
C VAL A 323 -12.99 -3.59 -22.08
N GLU A 324 -12.98 -2.79 -23.15
CA GLU A 324 -14.18 -2.25 -23.78
C GLU A 324 -15.15 -3.34 -24.21
N ARG A 325 -14.63 -4.40 -24.87
CA ARG A 325 -15.44 -5.55 -25.30
C ARG A 325 -16.12 -6.25 -24.13
N ARG A 326 -15.40 -6.48 -23.03
CA ARG A 326 -15.93 -7.16 -21.83
C ARG A 326 -16.90 -6.29 -21.04
N ALA A 327 -16.62 -4.98 -20.94
CA ALA A 327 -17.44 -4.04 -20.21
C ALA A 327 -18.70 -3.63 -20.99
N GLY A 328 -18.75 -3.90 -22.30
CA GLY A 328 -19.88 -3.51 -23.16
C GLY A 328 -19.97 -1.99 -23.39
N MET A 329 -18.84 -1.28 -23.31
CA MET A 329 -18.77 0.17 -23.49
C MET A 329 -17.49 0.59 -24.24
N LYS A 330 -17.44 1.83 -24.71
CA LYS A 330 -16.23 2.47 -25.25
C LYS A 330 -15.80 3.60 -24.33
N PHE A 331 -14.50 3.72 -24.09
CA PHE A 331 -14.00 4.83 -23.27
C PHE A 331 -14.12 6.15 -24.05
N GLU A 332 -14.60 7.18 -23.37
CA GLU A 332 -14.55 8.56 -23.85
C GLU A 332 -13.11 9.12 -23.73
N PRO A 333 -12.79 10.24 -24.39
CA PRO A 333 -11.55 10.97 -24.14
C PRO A 333 -11.36 11.27 -22.65
N VAL A 334 -10.12 11.22 -22.19
CA VAL A 334 -9.75 11.61 -20.82
C VAL A 334 -10.23 13.03 -20.54
N ARG A 335 -10.92 13.23 -19.42
CA ARG A 335 -11.29 14.57 -18.96
C ARG A 335 -10.13 15.21 -18.20
N PRO A 336 -9.94 16.54 -18.25
CA PRO A 336 -8.81 17.19 -17.61
C PRO A 336 -8.72 16.93 -16.10
N TYR A 337 -7.51 16.72 -15.59
CA TYR A 337 -7.21 16.63 -14.17
C TYR A 337 -5.76 17.05 -13.93
N GLU A 338 -5.44 17.47 -12.71
CA GLU A 338 -4.08 17.81 -12.29
C GLU A 338 -3.85 17.35 -10.85
N PHE A 339 -2.62 17.01 -10.50
CA PHE A 339 -2.24 16.74 -9.11
C PHE A 339 -1.22 17.76 -8.61
N THR A 340 -1.39 18.24 -7.38
CA THR A 340 -0.53 19.26 -6.75
C THR A 340 0.20 18.81 -5.48
N GLY A 341 -0.26 17.75 -4.81
CA GLY A 341 0.53 17.07 -3.77
C GLY A 341 0.19 15.59 -3.55
N ARG A 342 1.03 14.93 -2.75
CA ARG A 342 0.79 13.57 -2.23
C ARG A 342 0.85 13.48 -0.71
N GLY A 343 1.26 14.57 -0.04
CA GLY A 343 1.33 14.62 1.41
C GLY A 343 -0.06 14.64 2.03
N ASP A 344 -0.13 14.21 3.29
CA ASP A 344 -1.33 14.44 4.09
C ASP A 344 -1.38 15.89 4.57
N ARG A 345 -2.56 16.34 4.98
CA ARG A 345 -2.75 17.67 5.57
C ARG A 345 -2.67 17.56 7.09
N ILE A 346 -1.45 17.60 7.63
CA ILE A 346 -1.18 17.44 9.07
C ILE A 346 -1.86 18.57 9.87
N GLY A 347 -2.40 18.24 11.04
CA GLY A 347 -3.14 19.17 11.89
C GLY A 347 -4.61 19.33 11.49
N TRP A 348 -5.20 20.45 11.89
CA TRP A 348 -6.62 20.72 11.71
C TRP A 348 -6.95 21.29 10.34
N VAL A 349 -7.96 20.70 9.71
CA VAL A 349 -8.58 21.18 8.48
C VAL A 349 -10.09 21.27 8.68
N LYS A 350 -10.71 22.35 8.19
CA LYS A 350 -12.18 22.47 8.13
C LYS A 350 -12.70 21.80 6.85
N GLY A 351 -13.63 20.87 7.00
CA GLY A 351 -14.41 20.29 5.89
C GLY A 351 -15.60 21.18 5.52
N ILE A 352 -16.18 20.94 4.34
CA ILE A 352 -17.34 21.71 3.85
C ILE A 352 -18.64 21.44 4.64
N ASP A 353 -18.69 20.36 5.41
CA ASP A 353 -19.81 19.96 6.26
C ASP A 353 -19.81 20.65 7.65
N ASN A 354 -19.05 21.75 7.80
CA ASN A 354 -18.80 22.45 9.07
C ASN A 354 -18.19 21.58 10.17
N LYS A 355 -17.60 20.44 9.80
CA LYS A 355 -16.80 19.61 10.69
C LYS A 355 -15.32 19.83 10.45
N TRP A 356 -14.51 19.33 11.37
CA TRP A 356 -13.06 19.44 11.33
C TRP A 356 -12.43 18.05 11.27
N HIS A 357 -11.27 17.98 10.64
CA HIS A 357 -10.47 16.78 10.51
C HIS A 357 -9.08 17.07 11.10
N LEU A 358 -8.67 16.30 12.11
CA LEU A 358 -7.33 16.37 12.68
C LEU A 358 -6.50 15.22 12.13
N THR A 359 -5.53 15.52 11.27
CA THR A 359 -4.57 14.52 10.83
C THR A 359 -3.39 14.48 11.80
N LEU A 360 -3.13 13.30 12.36
CA LEU A 360 -2.04 13.02 13.27
C LEU A 360 -0.89 12.38 12.50
N PHE A 361 0.28 13.01 12.52
CA PHE A 361 1.49 12.39 12.00
C PHE A 361 1.88 11.21 12.90
N ILE A 362 2.08 10.04 12.31
CA ILE A 362 2.51 8.84 13.03
C ILE A 362 3.73 8.31 12.29
N GLU A 363 4.90 8.43 12.90
CA GLU A 363 6.15 8.01 12.29
C GLU A 363 6.09 6.52 11.91
N ASN A 364 6.24 6.24 10.62
CA ASN A 364 6.06 4.91 10.03
C ASN A 364 4.70 4.25 10.29
N GLY A 365 3.66 4.98 10.71
CA GLY A 365 2.39 4.40 11.12
C GLY A 365 2.50 3.36 12.24
N ARG A 366 3.55 3.42 13.06
CA ARG A 366 3.73 2.51 14.19
C ARG A 366 3.06 3.09 15.42
N ILE A 367 1.97 2.47 15.86
CA ILE A 367 1.22 2.87 17.05
C ILE A 367 1.58 1.91 18.17
N LEU A 368 2.32 2.44 19.13
CA LEU A 368 2.74 1.80 20.37
C LEU A 368 2.90 2.91 21.42
N ASP A 369 2.82 2.57 22.69
CA ASP A 369 3.21 3.51 23.73
C ASP A 369 4.74 3.52 23.86
N TYR A 370 5.33 4.69 23.66
CA TYR A 370 6.75 4.96 23.90
C TYR A 370 6.90 5.73 25.22
N PRO A 371 8.09 5.72 25.86
CA PRO A 371 8.38 6.62 26.95
C PRO A 371 8.02 8.07 26.56
N ASP A 372 7.20 8.72 27.39
CA ASP A 372 6.68 10.09 27.22
C ASP A 372 5.83 10.36 25.97
N ARG A 373 5.57 9.34 25.13
CA ARG A 373 4.68 9.41 23.97
C ARG A 373 3.75 8.19 23.93
N PRO A 374 2.75 8.12 24.82
CA PRO A 374 1.78 7.03 24.86
C PRO A 374 0.76 7.12 23.70
N LEU A 375 1.24 6.96 22.46
CA LEU A 375 0.45 7.16 21.23
C LEU A 375 -0.76 6.23 21.16
N LYS A 376 -0.58 4.95 21.53
CA LYS A 376 -1.63 3.92 21.46
C LYS A 376 -2.73 4.24 22.47
N THR A 377 -2.35 4.54 23.71
CA THR A 377 -3.28 4.98 24.76
C THR A 377 -4.00 6.28 24.36
N GLY A 378 -3.30 7.27 23.81
CA GLY A 378 -3.90 8.53 23.37
C GLY A 378 -4.97 8.35 22.30
N LEU A 379 -4.71 7.50 21.30
CA LEU A 379 -5.69 7.17 20.26
C LEU A 379 -6.88 6.39 20.81
N LEU A 380 -6.66 5.50 21.79
CA LEU A 380 -7.74 4.80 22.49
C LEU A 380 -8.63 5.78 23.26
N GLU A 381 -8.08 6.75 23.97
CA GLU A 381 -8.84 7.78 24.70
C GLU A 381 -9.64 8.68 23.74
N ILE A 382 -9.05 9.06 22.60
CA ILE A 382 -9.78 9.76 21.54
C ILE A 382 -10.93 8.90 21.01
N ALA A 383 -10.71 7.60 20.77
CA ALA A 383 -11.74 6.69 20.27
C ALA A 383 -12.93 6.54 21.24
N LYS A 384 -12.71 6.67 22.56
CA LYS A 384 -13.79 6.60 23.55
C LYS A 384 -14.74 7.80 23.48
N ILE A 385 -14.27 8.96 23.05
CA ILE A 385 -15.07 10.20 23.04
C ILE A 385 -15.53 10.62 21.63
N HIS A 386 -14.77 10.24 20.60
CA HIS A 386 -15.01 10.66 19.22
C HIS A 386 -16.32 10.09 18.67
N LYS A 387 -17.06 10.91 17.92
CA LYS A 387 -18.39 10.57 17.37
C LYS A 387 -18.39 10.38 15.84
N GLY A 388 -17.29 10.73 15.17
CA GLY A 388 -17.11 10.50 13.75
C GLY A 388 -16.42 9.16 13.48
N ASP A 389 -15.52 9.17 12.50
CA ASP A 389 -14.68 8.03 12.13
C ASP A 389 -13.19 8.38 12.23
N PHE A 390 -12.36 7.35 12.15
CA PHE A 390 -10.94 7.50 11.83
C PHE A 390 -10.68 7.11 10.39
N ARG A 391 -9.69 7.77 9.77
CA ARG A 391 -9.26 7.45 8.40
C ARG A 391 -7.77 7.18 8.37
N LEU A 392 -7.39 5.97 8.04
CA LEU A 392 -5.99 5.56 7.86
C LEU A 392 -5.53 6.06 6.50
N THR A 393 -4.47 6.88 6.46
CA THR A 393 -4.01 7.49 5.21
C THR A 393 -3.08 6.57 4.44
N ALA A 394 -2.91 6.87 3.16
CA ALA A 394 -1.95 6.18 2.32
C ALA A 394 -0.49 6.55 2.67
N ASN A 395 -0.26 7.54 3.53
CA ASN A 395 1.07 7.91 4.06
C ASN A 395 1.31 7.38 5.49
N GLN A 396 0.50 6.41 5.93
CA GLN A 396 0.65 5.72 7.23
C GLN A 396 0.28 6.58 8.45
N ASN A 397 -0.48 7.66 8.24
CA ASN A 397 -1.01 8.51 9.31
C ASN A 397 -2.47 8.16 9.64
N LEU A 398 -3.03 8.85 10.64
CA LEU A 398 -4.42 8.70 11.06
C LEU A 398 -5.12 10.06 11.09
N ILE A 399 -6.34 10.11 10.56
CA ILE A 399 -7.21 11.28 10.64
C ILE A 399 -8.31 11.02 11.65
N VAL A 400 -8.48 11.90 12.63
CA VAL A 400 -9.69 12.01 13.47
C VAL A 400 -10.68 12.88 12.71
N ALA A 401 -11.62 12.25 12.01
CA ALA A 401 -12.45 12.92 11.03
C ALA A 401 -13.87 13.20 11.52
N GLY A 402 -14.44 14.33 11.08
CA GLY A 402 -15.81 14.70 11.41
C GLY A 402 -15.97 15.22 12.83
N VAL A 403 -14.98 15.93 13.36
CA VAL A 403 -14.99 16.52 14.70
C VAL A 403 -15.83 17.81 14.68
N PRO A 404 -16.91 17.92 15.47
CA PRO A 404 -17.62 19.18 15.64
C PRO A 404 -16.68 20.25 16.23
N GLU A 405 -16.88 21.51 15.86
CA GLU A 405 -16.03 22.61 16.34
C GLU A 405 -15.95 22.67 17.88
N SER A 406 -17.05 22.37 18.58
CA SER A 406 -17.12 22.32 20.04
C SER A 406 -16.23 21.24 20.70
N GLU A 407 -15.89 20.18 19.97
CA GLU A 407 -15.08 19.06 20.51
C GLU A 407 -13.58 19.20 20.18
N LYS A 408 -13.18 20.15 19.32
CA LYS A 408 -11.78 20.33 18.88
C LYS A 408 -10.81 20.43 20.05
N ALA A 409 -11.12 21.29 21.03
CA ALA A 409 -10.24 21.53 22.17
C ALA A 409 -10.02 20.25 23.01
N LYS A 410 -11.05 19.40 23.14
CA LYS A 410 -10.99 18.17 23.91
C LYS A 410 -10.16 17.11 23.19
N ILE A 411 -10.38 16.92 21.89
CA ILE A 411 -9.62 15.99 21.04
C ILE A 411 -8.15 16.42 20.98
N GLU A 412 -7.88 17.70 20.76
CA GLU A 412 -6.53 18.25 20.69
C GLU A 412 -5.80 18.12 22.03
N LYS A 413 -6.48 18.34 23.17
CA LYS A 413 -5.89 18.14 24.49
C LYS A 413 -5.40 16.70 24.66
N LEU A 414 -6.22 15.71 24.29
CA LEU A 414 -5.82 14.29 24.35
C LEU A 414 -4.67 14.00 23.39
N ALA A 415 -4.73 14.49 22.16
CA ALA A 415 -3.70 14.25 21.17
C ALA A 415 -2.34 14.84 21.61
N ARG A 416 -2.32 16.08 22.09
CA ARG A 416 -1.11 16.74 22.60
C ARG A 416 -0.56 16.06 23.85
N SER A 417 -1.41 15.71 24.82
CA SER A 417 -0.95 15.12 26.08
C SER A 417 -0.35 13.71 25.92
N HIS A 418 -0.53 13.07 24.77
CA HIS A 418 0.00 11.74 24.46
C HIS A 418 1.07 11.76 23.35
N GLY A 419 1.55 12.94 22.94
CA GLY A 419 2.62 13.07 21.92
C GLY A 419 2.17 12.82 20.47
N LEU A 420 0.86 12.80 20.18
CA LEU A 420 0.32 12.60 18.83
C LEU A 420 0.38 13.86 17.94
N MET A 421 0.71 15.01 18.53
CA MET A 421 0.80 16.31 17.85
C MET A 421 2.14 17.01 18.12
N ASP A 422 3.19 16.23 18.41
CA ASP A 422 4.55 16.75 18.47
C ASP A 422 4.91 17.34 17.10
N ALA A 423 5.46 18.56 17.11
CA ALA A 423 5.82 19.23 15.87
C ALA A 423 6.96 18.47 15.18
N VAL A 424 6.80 18.21 13.89
CA VAL A 424 7.81 17.60 13.03
C VAL A 424 8.03 18.50 11.83
N LYS A 425 9.20 18.37 11.18
CA LYS A 425 9.51 19.17 9.99
C LYS A 425 8.80 18.60 8.75
N PRO A 426 8.56 19.42 7.71
CA PRO A 426 7.94 18.98 6.46
C PRO A 426 8.67 17.79 5.81
N GLN A 427 9.99 17.72 5.94
CA GLN A 427 10.79 16.59 5.45
C GLN A 427 10.34 15.26 6.06
N ARG A 428 10.08 15.20 7.37
CA ARG A 428 9.62 13.98 8.05
C ARG A 428 8.19 13.62 7.69
N GLU A 429 7.30 14.61 7.58
CA GLU A 429 5.91 14.41 7.14
C GLU A 429 5.83 13.79 5.73
N ASN A 430 6.81 14.10 4.88
CA ASN A 430 6.90 13.60 3.50
C ASN A 430 7.88 12.42 3.36
N SER A 431 8.29 11.82 4.48
CA SER A 431 9.14 10.64 4.52
C SER A 431 8.35 9.38 4.88
N MET A 432 8.69 8.25 4.27
CA MET A 432 8.00 6.98 4.55
C MET A 432 8.90 5.75 4.38
N ALA A 433 8.75 4.77 5.27
CA ALA A 433 9.38 3.47 5.11
C ALA A 433 8.39 2.29 5.17
N CYS A 434 8.83 1.13 4.64
CA CYS A 434 8.15 -0.14 4.89
C CYS A 434 8.62 -0.78 6.19
N VAL A 435 7.87 -1.76 6.69
CA VAL A 435 8.22 -2.52 7.91
C VAL A 435 9.66 -3.05 7.88
N ALA A 436 10.05 -3.78 6.82
CA ALA A 436 11.35 -4.45 6.75
C ALA A 436 11.61 -5.36 7.97
N PHE A 437 12.79 -5.30 8.58
CA PHE A 437 13.10 -6.05 9.80
C PHE A 437 12.28 -5.55 11.00
N PRO A 438 12.05 -6.40 12.02
CA PRO A 438 12.51 -7.78 12.14
C PRO A 438 11.57 -8.81 11.49
N THR A 439 10.34 -8.43 11.13
CA THR A 439 9.28 -9.39 10.80
C THR A 439 9.18 -9.72 9.31
N CYS A 440 9.65 -8.86 8.40
CA CYS A 440 9.57 -9.15 6.97
C CYS A 440 10.58 -10.23 6.58
N PRO A 441 10.13 -11.38 6.02
CA PRO A 441 11.04 -12.46 5.62
C PRO A 441 11.85 -12.11 4.36
N LEU A 442 11.51 -11.02 3.68
CA LEU A 442 12.15 -10.58 2.42
C LEU A 442 13.08 -9.37 2.60
N ALA A 443 13.19 -8.82 3.81
CA ALA A 443 14.03 -7.64 4.06
C ALA A 443 15.52 -7.97 3.86
N MET A 444 16.21 -7.10 3.12
CA MET A 444 17.65 -7.14 2.86
C MET A 444 18.38 -6.09 3.70
N ALA A 445 17.76 -4.93 3.91
CA ALA A 445 18.21 -3.84 4.77
C ALA A 445 17.07 -3.37 5.69
N GLU A 446 17.41 -2.61 6.72
CA GLU A 446 16.45 -1.88 7.55
C GLU A 446 15.64 -0.88 6.71
N ALA A 447 14.48 -0.47 7.22
CA ALA A 447 13.72 0.62 6.62
C ALA A 447 12.98 1.40 7.72
N GLU A 448 11.94 0.81 8.33
CA GLU A 448 11.19 1.46 9.40
C GLU A 448 12.07 1.83 10.59
N ARG A 449 12.93 0.93 11.07
CA ARG A 449 13.84 1.20 12.20
C ARG A 449 15.01 2.13 11.85
N PHE A 450 15.27 2.30 10.56
CA PHE A 450 16.34 3.16 10.04
C PHE A 450 15.86 4.59 9.78
N LEU A 451 14.60 4.76 9.38
CA LEU A 451 14.07 6.03 8.90
C LEU A 451 14.18 7.18 9.93
N PRO A 452 13.84 7.01 11.22
CA PRO A 452 13.81 8.15 12.16
C PRO A 452 15.16 8.87 12.27
N SER A 453 16.23 8.10 12.53
CA SER A 453 17.58 8.64 12.67
C SER A 453 18.20 9.08 11.35
N PHE A 454 17.80 8.47 10.23
CA PHE A 454 18.22 8.92 8.91
C PHE A 454 17.59 10.27 8.56
N VAL A 455 16.30 10.45 8.84
CA VAL A 455 15.60 11.72 8.62
C VAL A 455 16.16 12.83 9.50
N ASP A 456 16.55 12.56 10.76
CA ASP A 456 17.24 13.54 11.62
C ASP A 456 18.47 14.14 10.91
N LYS A 457 19.29 13.28 10.28
CA LYS A 457 20.51 13.70 9.58
C LYS A 457 20.20 14.44 8.29
N VAL A 458 19.17 14.04 7.55
CA VAL A 458 18.73 14.74 6.33
C VAL A 458 18.18 16.12 6.68
N GLU A 459 17.38 16.24 7.75
CA GLU A 459 16.86 17.52 8.24
C GLU A 459 17.99 18.47 8.64
N ALA A 460 19.04 17.96 9.32
CA ALA A 460 20.22 18.76 9.65
C ALA A 460 20.97 19.26 8.40
N ILE A 461 21.05 18.43 7.34
CA ILE A 461 21.61 18.86 6.05
C ILE A 461 20.72 19.94 5.39
N MET A 462 19.40 19.78 5.44
CA MET A 462 18.47 20.77 4.89
C MET A 462 18.56 22.11 5.62
N GLU A 463 18.68 22.10 6.95
CA GLU A 463 18.93 23.30 7.76
C GLU A 463 20.26 23.96 7.41
N LYS A 464 21.34 23.17 7.31
CA LYS A 464 22.68 23.65 6.91
C LYS A 464 22.63 24.42 5.59
N HIS A 465 21.78 24.02 4.65
CA HIS A 465 21.64 24.66 3.34
C HIS A 465 20.49 25.67 3.24
N GLY A 466 19.84 26.03 4.36
CA GLY A 466 18.80 27.06 4.42
C GLY A 466 17.47 26.65 3.77
N VAL A 467 17.17 25.36 3.69
CA VAL A 467 15.93 24.81 3.10
C VAL A 467 15.16 23.92 4.08
N GLY A 468 15.32 24.16 5.39
CA GLY A 468 14.69 23.36 6.46
C GLY A 468 13.15 23.38 6.49
N ASP A 469 12.54 24.44 5.95
CA ASP A 469 11.07 24.56 5.80
C ASP A 469 10.55 23.89 4.52
N ASP A 470 11.44 23.39 3.67
CA ASP A 470 11.09 22.68 2.45
C ASP A 470 11.07 21.16 2.67
N HIS A 471 10.71 20.40 1.64
CA HIS A 471 10.73 18.95 1.68
C HIS A 471 11.13 18.32 0.34
N ILE A 472 11.72 17.14 0.47
CA ILE A 472 11.99 16.18 -0.60
C ILE A 472 11.16 14.95 -0.27
N VAL A 473 10.33 14.46 -1.20
CA VAL A 473 9.62 13.19 -0.98
C VAL A 473 10.65 12.07 -0.91
N MET A 474 10.92 11.59 0.30
CA MET A 474 11.99 10.64 0.60
C MET A 474 11.42 9.33 1.10
N ARG A 475 11.82 8.20 0.52
CA ARG A 475 11.21 6.91 0.87
C ARG A 475 12.21 5.79 0.92
N VAL A 476 12.05 4.91 1.92
CA VAL A 476 12.93 3.77 2.15
C VAL A 476 12.16 2.45 2.03
N THR A 477 12.70 1.50 1.28
CA THR A 477 12.17 0.13 1.22
C THR A 477 13.29 -0.86 1.48
N GLY A 478 13.11 -1.80 2.40
CA GLY A 478 14.17 -2.72 2.82
C GLY A 478 14.57 -3.79 1.78
N CYS A 479 13.87 -3.87 0.65
CA CYS A 479 14.14 -4.78 -0.47
C CYS A 479 13.47 -4.27 -1.77
N PRO A 480 13.79 -4.82 -2.96
CA PRO A 480 13.30 -4.30 -4.25
C PRO A 480 11.82 -4.57 -4.56
N ASN A 481 11.07 -5.21 -3.64
CA ASN A 481 9.61 -5.34 -3.76
C ASN A 481 8.87 -3.99 -3.78
N GLY A 482 9.50 -2.92 -3.28
CA GLY A 482 8.99 -1.55 -3.39
C GLY A 482 7.83 -1.23 -2.44
N CYS A 483 7.72 -1.91 -1.29
CA CYS A 483 6.63 -1.70 -0.35
C CYS A 483 6.58 -0.26 0.18
N GLY A 484 7.73 0.38 0.40
CA GLY A 484 7.82 1.79 0.83
C GLY A 484 7.54 2.80 -0.28
N ARG A 485 7.20 2.36 -1.50
CA ARG A 485 6.97 3.21 -2.68
C ARG A 485 8.16 4.12 -3.04
N ALA A 486 9.39 3.66 -2.79
CA ALA A 486 10.63 4.37 -3.10
C ALA A 486 10.81 4.69 -4.59
N LEU A 487 10.29 3.84 -5.49
CA LEU A 487 10.32 4.06 -6.94
C LEU A 487 9.22 5.00 -7.44
N LEU A 488 8.71 5.87 -6.56
CA LEU A 488 7.93 7.07 -6.89
C LEU A 488 8.39 8.27 -6.05
N ALA A 489 9.52 8.16 -5.35
CA ALA A 489 10.07 9.22 -4.51
C ALA A 489 10.92 10.18 -5.36
N GLU A 490 11.08 11.42 -4.91
CA GLU A 490 12.14 12.28 -5.44
C GLU A 490 13.52 11.70 -5.08
N MET A 491 13.62 11.14 -3.86
CA MET A 491 14.77 10.42 -3.35
C MET A 491 14.36 9.07 -2.75
N GLY A 492 14.72 7.98 -3.41
CA GLY A 492 14.34 6.61 -3.01
C GLY A 492 15.53 5.77 -2.57
N LEU A 493 15.43 5.11 -1.42
CA LEU A 493 16.41 4.12 -0.96
C LEU A 493 15.83 2.71 -1.08
N VAL A 494 16.50 1.84 -1.84
CA VAL A 494 16.10 0.44 -2.03
C VAL A 494 17.15 -0.49 -1.42
N GLY A 495 16.82 -1.14 -0.32
CA GLY A 495 17.71 -2.03 0.42
C GLY A 495 18.26 -3.16 -0.43
N LYS A 496 19.57 -3.40 -0.30
CA LYS A 496 20.31 -4.41 -1.08
C LYS A 496 21.03 -5.41 -0.18
N ALA A 497 21.54 -4.96 0.97
CA ALA A 497 22.20 -5.77 2.00
C ALA A 497 22.12 -5.05 3.35
N PRO A 498 22.48 -5.68 4.48
CA PRO A 498 22.50 -5.00 5.78
C PRO A 498 23.30 -3.70 5.71
N GLY A 499 22.64 -2.58 6.08
CA GLY A 499 23.24 -1.23 6.05
C GLY A 499 23.53 -0.65 4.66
N ARG A 500 23.06 -1.28 3.57
CA ARG A 500 23.34 -0.84 2.18
C ARG A 500 22.10 -0.70 1.32
N TYR A 501 22.07 0.36 0.51
CA TYR A 501 20.94 0.74 -0.32
C TYR A 501 21.38 1.14 -1.74
N ASN A 502 20.50 0.92 -2.70
CA ASN A 502 20.55 1.65 -3.97
C ASN A 502 19.83 2.98 -3.78
N LEU A 503 20.51 4.08 -4.14
CA LEU A 503 19.95 5.42 -4.12
C LEU A 503 19.38 5.74 -5.49
N HIS A 504 18.10 6.09 -5.54
CA HIS A 504 17.36 6.48 -6.74
C HIS A 504 16.97 7.96 -6.65
N LEU A 505 17.12 8.69 -7.75
CA LEU A 505 16.81 10.13 -7.87
C LEU A 505 15.94 10.42 -9.09
N GLY A 506 15.29 11.58 -9.09
CA GLY A 506 14.61 12.11 -10.27
C GLY A 506 13.14 11.73 -10.41
N GLY A 507 12.49 11.26 -9.34
CA GLY A 507 11.03 11.32 -9.25
C GLY A 507 10.54 12.76 -9.13
N ASN A 508 9.28 12.97 -8.79
CA ASN A 508 8.73 14.32 -8.55
C ASN A 508 7.78 14.31 -7.35
N ARG A 509 7.40 15.50 -6.87
CA ARG A 509 6.46 15.66 -5.74
C ARG A 509 5.14 14.93 -5.96
N MET A 510 4.72 14.82 -7.22
CA MET A 510 3.44 14.23 -7.61
C MET A 510 3.41 12.73 -7.78
N GLY A 511 4.58 12.07 -7.79
CA GLY A 511 4.66 10.62 -7.95
C GLY A 511 4.24 10.15 -9.34
N THR A 512 4.49 10.96 -10.37
CA THR A 512 4.17 10.64 -11.77
C THR A 512 5.39 10.20 -12.57
N ARG A 513 6.60 10.28 -12.00
CA ARG A 513 7.86 9.86 -12.63
C ARG A 513 8.61 8.84 -11.77
N ILE A 514 9.14 7.80 -12.41
CA ILE A 514 9.98 6.79 -11.76
C ILE A 514 11.40 7.37 -11.57
N PRO A 515 11.99 7.31 -10.37
CA PRO A 515 13.38 7.73 -10.16
C PRO A 515 14.37 6.68 -10.69
N ARG A 516 15.41 7.15 -11.39
CA ARG A 516 16.50 6.31 -11.91
C ARG A 516 17.50 6.00 -10.79
N MET A 517 18.13 4.83 -10.85
CA MET A 517 19.22 4.50 -9.92
C MET A 517 20.40 5.44 -10.16
N TYR A 518 20.80 6.19 -9.13
CA TYR A 518 21.91 7.13 -9.16
C TYR A 518 23.21 6.48 -8.65
N ARG A 519 23.13 5.78 -7.50
CA ARG A 519 24.26 5.04 -6.93
C ARG A 519 23.78 3.69 -6.40
N GLU A 520 24.61 2.66 -6.55
CA GLU A 520 24.27 1.29 -6.20
C GLU A 520 25.04 0.82 -4.94
N ASN A 521 24.36 0.10 -4.04
CA ASN A 521 24.96 -0.63 -2.93
C ASN A 521 25.79 0.21 -1.93
N ILE A 522 25.38 1.45 -1.68
CA ILE A 522 26.12 2.39 -0.83
C ILE A 522 25.62 2.39 0.61
N THR A 523 26.50 2.77 1.54
CA THR A 523 26.17 2.89 2.97
C THR A 523 25.42 4.19 3.28
N GLU A 524 24.88 4.29 4.50
CA GLU A 524 24.25 5.53 4.98
C GLU A 524 25.19 6.75 4.86
N SER A 525 26.47 6.63 5.24
CA SER A 525 27.42 7.75 5.16
C SER A 525 27.60 8.25 3.73
N GLU A 526 27.80 7.35 2.78
CA GLU A 526 27.94 7.69 1.36
C GLU A 526 26.66 8.31 0.78
N ILE A 527 25.48 7.91 1.29
CA ILE A 527 24.19 8.51 0.93
C ILE A 527 24.12 9.93 1.47
N LEU A 528 24.42 10.15 2.75
CA LEU A 528 24.38 11.47 3.37
C LEU A 528 25.37 12.45 2.71
N ASP A 529 26.57 12.00 2.35
CA ASP A 529 27.53 12.80 1.58
C ASP A 529 26.95 13.23 0.23
N SER A 530 26.23 12.32 -0.44
CA SER A 530 25.54 12.62 -1.70
C SER A 530 24.41 13.63 -1.47
N ILE A 531 23.62 13.48 -0.40
CA ILE A 531 22.53 14.40 -0.06
C ILE A 531 23.07 15.80 0.24
N ASP A 532 24.15 15.92 1.03
CA ASP A 532 24.76 17.20 1.38
C ASP A 532 25.16 18.01 0.14
N VAL A 533 25.85 17.36 -0.81
CA VAL A 533 26.24 18.00 -2.07
C VAL A 533 25.02 18.39 -2.90
N LEU A 534 24.05 17.48 -3.07
CA LEU A 534 22.91 17.70 -3.96
C LEU A 534 21.91 18.73 -3.41
N VAL A 535 21.63 18.71 -2.11
CA VAL A 535 20.79 19.70 -1.45
C VAL A 535 21.45 21.07 -1.48
N GLY A 536 22.77 21.14 -1.28
CA GLY A 536 23.51 22.41 -1.36
C GLY A 536 23.54 23.03 -2.76
N ARG A 537 23.42 22.21 -3.82
CA ARG A 537 23.20 22.70 -5.19
C ARG A 537 21.74 23.11 -5.39
N TRP A 538 20.79 22.28 -4.99
CA TRP A 538 19.36 22.58 -5.11
C TRP A 538 18.99 23.90 -4.44
N SER A 539 19.50 24.19 -3.24
CA SER A 539 19.20 25.44 -2.53
C SER A 539 19.66 26.70 -3.26
N LYS A 540 20.67 26.60 -4.14
CA LYS A 540 21.28 27.73 -4.86
C LYS A 540 20.82 27.85 -6.31
N GLU A 541 20.54 26.72 -6.96
CA GLU A 541 20.35 26.61 -8.40
C GLU A 541 18.90 26.29 -8.81
N ARG A 542 17.99 26.08 -7.84
CA ARG A 542 16.58 25.79 -8.11
C ARG A 542 15.84 26.99 -8.68
N GLU A 543 14.88 26.69 -9.54
CA GLU A 543 13.87 27.68 -9.94
C GLU A 543 12.82 27.88 -8.83
N ALA A 544 12.02 28.94 -8.93
CA ALA A 544 11.01 29.25 -7.92
C ALA A 544 9.98 28.11 -7.82
N GLY A 545 9.87 27.51 -6.63
CA GLY A 545 8.93 26.40 -6.37
C GLY A 545 9.36 25.03 -6.93
N GLU A 546 10.56 24.92 -7.52
CA GLU A 546 11.05 23.68 -8.12
C GLU A 546 11.37 22.61 -7.05
N GLY A 547 10.72 21.45 -7.16
CA GLY A 547 11.01 20.29 -6.32
C GLY A 547 12.39 19.69 -6.61
N PHE A 548 13.02 19.10 -5.60
CA PHE A 548 14.36 18.51 -5.70
C PHE A 548 14.48 17.47 -6.83
N GLY A 549 13.44 16.65 -7.02
CA GLY A 549 13.45 15.62 -8.05
C GLY A 549 13.46 16.20 -9.47
N ASP A 550 12.68 17.26 -9.73
CA ASP A 550 12.70 17.96 -11.02
C ASP A 550 14.02 18.70 -11.25
N PHE A 551 14.55 19.33 -10.20
CA PHE A 551 15.89 19.95 -10.20
C PHE A 551 16.99 18.98 -10.63
N THR A 552 17.01 17.77 -10.07
CA THR A 552 18.04 16.76 -10.43
C THR A 552 17.98 16.34 -11.89
N VAL A 553 16.80 16.39 -12.51
CA VAL A 553 16.62 16.09 -13.94
C VAL A 553 17.03 17.30 -14.79
N ARG A 554 16.52 18.50 -14.50
CA ARG A 554 16.78 19.72 -15.27
C ARG A 554 18.28 20.05 -15.34
N THR A 555 18.99 19.88 -14.24
CA THR A 555 20.44 20.18 -14.15
C THR A 555 21.34 19.03 -14.59
N GLY A 556 20.78 17.93 -15.10
CA GLY A 556 21.54 16.80 -15.63
C GLY A 556 22.26 15.95 -14.58
N ILE A 557 21.91 16.07 -13.29
CA ILE A 557 22.42 15.18 -12.22
C ILE A 557 21.99 13.74 -12.48
N ILE A 558 20.77 13.54 -12.99
CA ILE A 558 20.25 12.22 -13.35
C ILE A 558 19.37 12.31 -14.60
N ARG A 559 19.48 11.33 -15.50
CA ARG A 559 18.57 11.21 -16.65
C ARG A 559 17.16 10.81 -16.18
N PRO A 560 16.08 11.41 -16.70
CA PRO A 560 14.73 10.99 -16.37
C PRO A 560 14.46 9.57 -16.90
N VAL A 561 13.49 8.88 -16.28
CA VAL A 561 12.89 7.65 -16.82
C VAL A 561 11.61 8.06 -17.54
N LEU A 562 11.58 7.85 -18.86
CA LEU A 562 10.49 8.27 -19.75
C LEU A 562 9.63 7.08 -20.19
N ASP A 563 10.25 5.92 -20.42
CA ASP A 563 9.59 4.68 -20.81
C ASP A 563 10.17 3.50 -20.01
N PRO A 564 9.69 3.30 -18.77
CA PRO A 564 10.35 2.42 -17.81
C PRO A 564 10.51 0.96 -18.28
N ALA A 565 9.70 0.50 -19.23
CA ALA A 565 9.84 -0.85 -19.78
C ALA A 565 11.10 -1.03 -20.66
N ARG A 566 11.68 0.08 -21.15
CA ARG A 566 12.91 0.09 -21.97
C ARG A 566 14.05 0.83 -21.30
N ASP A 567 13.79 1.99 -20.72
CA ASP A 567 14.84 2.91 -20.26
C ASP A 567 15.09 2.89 -18.75
N PHE A 568 14.38 2.08 -17.94
CA PHE A 568 14.55 2.09 -16.48
C PHE A 568 15.97 1.71 -16.01
N TRP A 569 16.64 0.82 -16.75
CA TRP A 569 17.98 0.29 -16.40
C TRP A 569 19.13 0.94 -17.20
N GLU A 570 18.84 1.97 -18.00
CA GLU A 570 19.84 2.71 -18.77
C GLU A 570 20.74 3.63 -17.94
#